data_AF-A0A0K0D196-F1
#
_entry.id   AF-A0A0K0D196-F1
#
_cell.length_a   1.000
_cell.length_b   1.000
_cell.length_c   1.000
_cell.angle_alpha   90.00
_cell.angle_beta   90.00
_cell.angle_gamma   90.00
#
_symmetry.space_group_name_H-M   'P 1'
#
loop_
_entity.id
_entity.type
_entity.pdbx_description
1 polymer ?
#
loop_
_entity_poly.entity_id
_entity_poly.type
_entity_poly.pdbx_seq_one_letter_code
_entity_poly.pdbx_strand_id
1 'polypeptide(L)' 'MGQGLAPTLAVVFMSKVEEPVANLGPLLYCRCIDDCFVICSTQEEMDKCFELLNEQSEYIKLTREKPKKN' A
#
# COMPACT_ATOMS: atom_id res chain seq x y z
N MET A 1 -1.50 -11.41 23.11
CA MET A 1 -2.67 -10.69 22.60
C MET A 1 -2.88 -11.15 21.15
N GLY A 2 -4.08 -11.64 20.81
CA GLY A 2 -4.49 -12.01 19.44
C GLY A 2 -4.27 -13.49 19.06
N GLN A 3 -5.31 -14.15 18.57
CA GLN A 3 -5.25 -15.50 17.98
C GLN A 3 -4.27 -15.53 16.79
N GLY A 4 -3.50 -16.62 16.64
CA GLY A 4 -2.41 -16.71 15.64
C GLY A 4 -2.83 -16.56 14.17
N LEU A 5 -4.13 -16.62 13.86
CA LEU A 5 -4.65 -16.53 12.49
C LEU A 5 -4.95 -15.11 12.02
N ALA A 6 -5.31 -14.19 12.92
CA ALA A 6 -5.72 -12.84 12.52
C ALA A 6 -4.58 -12.08 11.80
N PRO A 7 -3.32 -12.08 12.29
CA PRO A 7 -2.20 -11.48 11.56
C PRO A 7 -1.98 -12.13 10.20
N THR A 8 -2.14 -13.45 10.09
CA THR A 8 -1.98 -14.18 8.82
C THR A 8 -3.04 -13.76 7.80
N LEU A 9 -4.31 -13.64 8.23
CA LEU A 9 -5.40 -13.17 7.36
C LEU A 9 -5.18 -11.74 6.90
N ALA A 10 -4.72 -10.85 7.78
CA ALA A 10 -4.38 -9.48 7.42
C ALA A 10 -3.25 -9.43 6.39
N VAL A 11 -2.20 -10.24 6.56
CA VAL A 11 -1.11 -10.34 5.58
C VAL A 11 -1.63 -10.81 4.23
N VAL A 12 -2.45 -11.87 4.17
CA VAL A 12 -3.02 -12.40 2.92
C VAL A 12 -3.92 -11.38 2.24
N PHE A 13 -4.75 -10.68 3.00
CA PHE A 13 -5.63 -9.65 2.46
C PHE A 13 -4.84 -8.50 1.84
N MET A 14 -3.86 -7.97 2.58
CA MET A 14 -3.01 -6.88 2.11
C MET A 14 -2.15 -7.29 0.91
N SER A 15 -1.67 -8.53 0.84
CA SER A 15 -0.97 -9.04 -0.34
C SER A 15 -1.83 -9.00 -1.61
N LYS A 16 -3.16 -9.18 -1.51
CA LYS A 16 -4.07 -9.00 -2.66
C LYS A 16 -4.24 -7.53 -3.05
N VAL A 17 -4.30 -6.63 -2.07
CA VAL A 17 -4.36 -5.18 -2.31
C VAL A 17 -3.08 -4.68 -3.00
N GLU A 18 -1.94 -5.30 -2.71
CA GLU A 18 -0.62 -4.92 -3.23
C GLU A 18 -0.28 -5.47 -4.62
N GLU A 19 -0.92 -6.56 -5.03
CA GLU A 19 -0.63 -7.26 -6.28
C GLU A 19 -0.57 -6.34 -7.53
N PRO A 20 -1.47 -5.35 -7.71
CA PRO A 20 -1.41 -4.45 -8.87
C PRO A 20 -0.23 -3.47 -8.82
N VAL A 21 0.22 -3.09 -7.62
CA VAL A 21 1.36 -2.15 -7.46
C VAL A 21 2.68 -2.83 -7.80
N ALA A 22 2.80 -4.15 -7.59
CA ALA A 22 3.97 -4.91 -8.00
C ALA A 22 4.24 -4.76 -9.51
N ASN A 23 3.20 -4.60 -10.32
CA ASN A 23 3.32 -4.40 -11.77
C ASN A 23 3.75 -2.98 -12.16
N LEU A 24 3.49 -1.96 -11.32
CA LEU A 24 3.96 -0.60 -11.55
C LEU A 24 5.46 -0.43 -11.28
N GLY A 25 6.08 -1.36 -10.56
CA GLY A 25 7.52 -1.38 -10.32
C GLY A 25 8.04 -0.21 -9.49
N PRO A 26 7.55 0.03 -8.26
CA PRO A 26 8.17 0.98 -7.35
C PRO A 26 9.64 0.58 -7.08
N LEU A 27 10.49 1.58 -6.84
CA LEU A 27 11.91 1.38 -6.50
C LEU A 27 12.08 0.63 -5.18
N LEU A 28 11.16 0.84 -4.23
CA LEU A 28 11.09 0.13 -2.97
C LEU A 28 9.63 0.01 -2.53
N TYR A 29 9.26 -1.18 -2.07
CA TYR A 29 8.00 -1.40 -1.37
C TYR A 29 8.28 -2.19 -0.09
N CYS A 30 7.95 -1.61 1.07
CA CYS A 30 8.05 -2.26 2.37
C CYS A 30 6.72 -2.13 3.10
N ARG A 31 6.35 -3.15 3.89
CA ARG A 31 5.10 -3.15 4.63
C ARG A 31 5.25 -3.73 6.04
N CYS A 32 4.63 -3.05 7.00
CA CYS A 32 4.13 -3.62 8.26
C CYS A 32 2.62 -3.86 8.08
N ILE A 33 2.02 -4.85 8.76
CA ILE A 33 0.65 -5.36 8.46
C ILE A 33 -0.31 -4.31 7.87
N ASP A 34 -0.49 -3.15 8.53
CA ASP A 34 -1.40 -2.08 8.11
C ASP A 34 -0.73 -0.84 7.48
N ASP A 35 0.61 -0.72 7.54
CA ASP A 35 1.38 0.44 7.07
C ASP A 35 2.34 0.07 5.92
N CYS A 36 2.29 0.81 4.82
CA CYS A 36 3.22 0.64 3.70
C CYS A 36 4.14 1.85 3.50
N PHE A 37 5.39 1.57 3.14
CA PHE A 37 6.39 2.54 2.73
C PHE A 37 6.78 2.28 1.28
N VAL A 38 6.56 3.26 0.41
CA VAL A 38 6.72 3.13 -1.04
C VAL A 38 7.64 4.23 -1.56
N ILE A 39 8.62 3.85 -2.37
CA ILE A 39 9.49 4.77 -3.11
C ILE A 39 9.27 4.54 -4.59
N CYS A 40 8.97 5.61 -5.33
CA CYS A 40 8.87 5.61 -6.79
C CYS A 40 9.89 6.60 -7.39
N SER A 41 10.13 6.50 -8.70
CA SER A 41 11.07 7.40 -9.39
C SER A 41 10.47 8.79 -9.60
N THR A 42 9.15 8.86 -9.79
CA THR A 42 8.42 10.11 -10.01
C THR A 42 7.21 10.26 -9.08
N GLN A 43 6.78 11.50 -8.89
CA GLN A 43 5.54 11.81 -8.16
C GLN A 43 4.31 11.22 -8.87
N GLU A 44 4.29 11.19 -10.20
CA GLU A 44 3.20 10.63 -10.99
C GLU A 44 3.07 9.12 -10.79
N GLU A 45 4.19 8.39 -10.76
CA GLU A 45 4.19 6.96 -10.42
C GLU A 45 3.67 6.73 -9.01
N MET A 46 4.10 7.55 -8.05
CA MET A 46 3.67 7.45 -6.66
C MET A 46 2.16 7.77 -6.51
N ASP A 47 1.64 8.73 -7.28
CA ASP A 47 0.22 9.05 -7.36
C ASP A 47 -0.60 7.88 -7.93
N LYS A 48 -0.16 7.28 -9.04
CA LYS A 48 -0.79 6.09 -9.62
C LYS A 48 -0.76 4.88 -8.68
N CYS A 49 0.37 4.65 -8.01
CA CYS A 49 0.47 3.58 -7.01
C CYS A 49 -0.54 3.79 -5.88
N PHE A 50 -0.66 5.02 -5.38
CA PHE A 50 -1.60 5.34 -4.31
C PHE A 50 -3.07 5.21 -4.73
N GLU A 51 -3.41 5.60 -5.96
CA GLU A 51 -4.76 5.41 -6.52
C GLU A 51 -5.07 3.91 -6.65
N LEU A 52 -4.19 3.12 -7.27
CA LEU A 52 -4.41 1.68 -7.44
C LEU A 52 -4.62 0.95 -6.11
N LEU A 53 -3.82 1.23 -5.08
CA LEU A 53 -3.97 0.61 -3.76
C LEU A 53 -5.34 0.89 -3.15
N ASN A 54 -5.85 2.12 -3.32
CA ASN A 54 -7.14 2.53 -2.79
C ASN A 54 -8.33 2.02 -3.62
N GLU A 55 -8.10 1.60 -4.87
CA GLU A 55 -9.14 1.03 -5.74
C GLU A 55 -9.36 -0.47 -5.47
N GLN A 56 -8.42 -1.17 -4.81
CA GLN A 56 -8.52 -2.63 -4.63
C GLN A 56 -9.58 -3.07 -3.63
N SER A 57 -10.05 -2.18 -2.76
CA SER A 57 -11.01 -2.54 -1.72
C SER A 57 -11.85 -1.34 -1.30
N GLU A 58 -13.15 -1.57 -1.13
CA GLU A 58 -14.07 -0.58 -0.56
C GLU A 58 -13.98 -0.50 0.98
N TYR A 59 -13.35 -1.51 1.61
CA TYR A 59 -13.32 -1.65 3.07
C TYR A 59 -12.10 -1.00 3.73
N ILE A 60 -11.01 -0.80 2.98
CA ILE A 60 -9.79 -0.17 3.48
C ILE A 60 -9.43 1.01 2.60
N LYS A 61 -8.98 2.10 3.23
CA LYS A 61 -8.52 3.29 2.52
C LYS A 61 -7.20 3.72 3.09
N LEU A 62 -6.17 3.72 2.25
CA LEU A 62 -4.85 4.19 2.61
C LEU A 62 -4.83 5.72 2.62
N THR A 63 -4.10 6.27 3.56
CA THR A 63 -3.84 7.70 3.67
C THR A 63 -2.35 7.97 3.46
N ARG A 64 -2.02 9.08 2.82
CA ARG A 64 -0.65 9.57 2.73
C ARG A 64 -0.61 11.06 3.00
N GLU A 65 0.51 11.52 3.52
CA GLU A 65 0.80 12.95 3.56
C GLU A 65 1.37 13.39 2.20
N LYS A 66 0.88 14.53 1.69
CA LYS A 66 1.48 15.19 0.52
C LYS A 66 2.45 16.27 0.99
N PRO A 67 3.62 16.43 0.35
CA PRO A 67 4.52 17.54 0.66
C PRO A 67 3.77 18.87 0.55
N LYS A 68 3.87 19.70 1.58
CA LYS A 68 3.38 21.08 1.51
C LYS A 68 4.39 21.89 0.67
N LYS A 69 3.90 22.69 -0.29
CA LYS A 69 4.74 23.73 -0.90
C LYS A 69 5.02 24.76 0.21
N ASN A 70 6.29 24.93 0.56
CA ASN A 70 6.75 26.05 1.36
C ASN A 70 6.74 27.34 0.52
#